data_AF-A0A7R9F1I1-F1
#
_entry.id   AF-A0A7R9F1I1-F1
#
_cell.length_a   1.000
_cell.length_b   1.000
_cell.length_c   1.000
_cell.angle_alpha   90.00
_cell.angle_beta   90.00
_cell.angle_gamma   90.00
#
_symmetry.space_group_name_H-M   'P 1'
#
loop_
_entity.id
_entity.type
_entity.pdbx_description
1 polymer ?
#
loop_
_entity_poly.entity_id
_entity_poly.type
_entity_poly.pdbx_seq_one_letter_code
_entity_poly.pdbx_strand_id
1 'polypeptide(L)'
;MLVTFERLNLSRTQCDCCVYLNLEGLKEKAWPQEVSLCLDGALLGDIPARYTIPAIRTHEFPVVGVWVDPRVAPGFRYRVRPIQEQGRSKGQTEYHYFFGGKALTLQSIGRGYTRRITFEGDSLNDNDNYFWSDSWPLGFAFELEVTRPGEKYTLYDANSVAMGTSEIVEMTAPQEEVSHVILDDGSVEKTVRVRFLCKVEWFEGQLTASLPVRGLAVVVRPKSGDGKARVMRVMNVTVGGNMRGFTLTPGVSDHCRRITVSGQLIGDVPIKYTVIGLNVYEIPVIGTYVDPRIIPGFDYRVRPAGSKHHLFQGRALTLTSVGPGYGKRLTFAPDLKCLNSPNNYLWSDSHPEGLGFEPRALHVGMRLAIVSESEELGEAVVFRTDYAQQEEKQEVVSGMEGTTVTKYIYVDVTCHVTLKSQEDIVEAMRVSGTAVVVREPGQPKARLRRVENVGLASQLNLLFVNQQTVLVSYPL
;
A
#
# COMPACT_ATOMS: atom_id res chain seq x y z
N MET A 1 52.12 -37.94 -18.88
CA MET A 1 52.76 -37.03 -17.91
C MET A 1 51.61 -36.23 -17.29
N LEU A 2 50.90 -36.76 -16.27
CA LEU A 2 51.17 -36.59 -14.82
C LEU A 2 51.16 -35.08 -14.48
N VAL A 3 50.29 -34.50 -13.62
CA VAL A 3 50.04 -34.80 -12.19
C VAL A 3 48.86 -33.95 -11.61
N THR A 4 47.91 -34.63 -10.92
CA THR A 4 47.10 -34.36 -9.67
C THR A 4 46.45 -33.00 -9.32
N PHE A 5 45.14 -32.95 -9.00
CA PHE A 5 44.40 -33.08 -7.70
C PHE A 5 44.68 -31.99 -6.64
N GLU A 6 43.63 -31.30 -6.16
CA GLU A 6 43.14 -31.47 -4.77
C GLU A 6 41.75 -30.83 -4.54
N ARG A 7 40.91 -31.59 -3.81
CA ARG A 7 39.64 -31.18 -3.18
C ARG A 7 39.96 -30.75 -1.74
N LEU A 8 39.30 -29.71 -1.24
CA LEU A 8 39.03 -29.58 0.20
C LEU A 8 37.57 -29.15 0.44
N ASN A 9 36.82 -30.05 1.07
CA ASN A 9 35.54 -29.82 1.74
C ASN A 9 35.82 -29.32 3.17
N LEU A 10 35.15 -28.25 3.61
CA LEU A 10 34.90 -27.91 5.02
C LEU A 10 33.49 -27.25 5.06
N SER A 11 32.43 -28.01 5.36
CA SER A 11 31.80 -28.23 6.69
C SER A 11 31.05 -27.01 7.26
N ARG A 12 29.73 -27.20 7.47
CA ARG A 12 28.83 -26.40 8.31
C ARG A 12 29.39 -26.21 9.73
N THR A 13 29.25 -25.03 10.32
CA THR A 13 28.63 -24.75 11.64
C THR A 13 28.64 -23.25 11.98
N GLN A 14 27.53 -22.78 12.57
CA GLN A 14 27.32 -21.60 13.45
C GLN A 14 27.66 -20.20 12.92
N CYS A 15 26.65 -19.34 12.71
CA CYS A 15 26.05 -18.43 13.71
C CYS A 15 27.09 -17.57 14.44
N ASP A 16 27.25 -16.33 13.97
CA ASP A 16 27.24 -15.10 14.78
C ASP A 16 27.33 -13.88 13.84
N CYS A 17 26.20 -13.45 13.27
CA CYS A 17 26.09 -12.15 12.61
C CYS A 17 25.68 -11.08 13.63
N CYS A 18 26.62 -10.71 14.49
CA CYS A 18 26.67 -9.36 15.06
C CYS A 18 27.77 -8.59 14.33
N VAL A 19 27.49 -8.16 13.09
CA VAL A 19 28.31 -7.12 12.47
C VAL A 19 27.64 -5.79 12.79
N TYR A 20 28.17 -5.14 13.82
CA TYR A 20 28.06 -3.71 14.04
C TYR A 20 28.35 -3.01 12.70
N LEU A 21 27.33 -2.44 12.06
CA LEU A 21 27.54 -1.48 10.99
C LEU A 21 28.05 -0.20 11.64
N ASN A 22 29.38 -0.02 11.55
CA ASN A 22 30.08 1.22 11.83
C ASN A 22 29.32 2.41 11.24
N LEU A 23 28.73 3.22 12.13
CA LEU A 23 28.08 4.49 11.84
C LEU A 23 29.07 5.67 11.83
N GLU A 24 30.36 5.40 11.86
CA GLU A 24 31.41 6.44 11.82
C GLU A 24 32.22 6.30 10.54
N GLY A 25 32.13 7.29 9.64
CA GLY A 25 33.09 7.39 8.54
C GLY A 25 32.57 7.87 7.19
N LEU A 26 31.46 8.60 7.10
CA LEU A 26 31.25 9.50 5.96
C LEU A 26 31.58 10.92 6.42
N LYS A 27 32.88 11.22 6.48
CA LYS A 27 33.37 12.59 6.52
C LYS A 27 32.72 13.32 5.35
N GLU A 28 31.89 14.33 5.67
CA GLU A 28 31.43 15.33 4.74
C GLU A 28 32.62 15.78 3.89
N LYS A 29 32.54 15.53 2.58
CA LYS A 29 33.51 16.10 1.65
C LYS A 29 33.41 17.61 1.77
N ALA A 30 34.54 18.23 2.09
CA ALA A 30 34.73 19.67 2.12
C ALA A 30 34.08 20.32 0.89
N TRP A 31 33.31 21.38 1.16
CA TRP A 31 32.64 22.22 0.17
C TRP A 31 33.70 22.77 -0.81
N PRO A 32 33.48 22.70 -2.13
CA PRO A 32 34.39 23.37 -3.06
C PRO A 32 34.36 24.88 -2.77
N GLN A 33 35.56 25.47 -2.74
CA GLN A 33 35.80 26.89 -2.49
C GLN A 33 34.95 27.78 -3.42
N GLU A 34 34.30 28.79 -2.81
CA GLU A 34 33.85 30.08 -3.38
C GLU A 34 33.68 30.14 -4.90
N VAL A 35 32.55 29.67 -5.43
CA VAL A 35 32.12 30.02 -6.79
C VAL A 35 30.79 30.75 -6.73
N SER A 36 30.82 32.07 -6.82
CA SER A 36 29.60 32.85 -7.10
C SER A 36 29.08 32.50 -8.49
N LEU A 37 27.77 32.36 -8.64
CA LEU A 37 27.13 32.14 -9.94
C LEU A 37 26.83 33.49 -10.58
N CYS A 38 27.26 33.67 -11.84
CA CYS A 38 26.89 34.82 -12.66
C CYS A 38 25.74 34.41 -13.59
N LEU A 39 24.60 35.07 -13.45
CA LEU A 39 23.36 34.79 -14.15
C LEU A 39 23.05 35.96 -15.08
N ASP A 40 22.91 35.71 -16.39
CA ASP A 40 22.68 36.76 -17.40
C ASP A 40 21.38 36.50 -18.16
N GLY A 41 20.37 37.34 -17.94
CA GLY A 41 19.06 37.21 -18.60
C GLY A 41 19.12 37.16 -20.13
N ALA A 42 20.19 37.68 -20.75
CA ALA A 42 20.41 37.58 -22.19
C ALA A 42 20.52 36.13 -22.67
N LEU A 43 21.05 35.22 -21.85
CA LEU A 43 21.19 33.80 -22.18
C LEU A 43 19.83 33.09 -22.28
N LEU A 44 18.80 33.67 -21.68
CA LEU A 44 17.42 33.18 -21.74
C LEU A 44 16.64 33.79 -22.91
N GLY A 45 17.26 34.68 -23.69
CA GLY A 45 16.56 35.53 -24.65
C GLY A 45 15.63 36.56 -24.00
N ASP A 46 15.88 36.88 -22.73
CA ASP A 46 15.12 37.87 -21.95
C ASP A 46 15.93 39.18 -21.79
N ILE A 47 15.45 40.10 -20.96
CA ILE A 47 16.11 41.37 -20.62
C ILE A 47 17.54 41.09 -20.12
N PRO A 48 18.58 41.75 -20.67
CA PRO A 48 19.99 41.43 -20.41
C PRO A 48 20.51 41.97 -19.06
N ALA A 49 19.77 41.69 -17.99
CA ALA A 49 20.19 42.01 -16.63
C ALA A 49 21.09 40.89 -16.07
N ARG A 50 22.14 41.29 -15.34
CA ARG A 50 23.12 40.38 -14.75
C ARG A 50 23.02 40.36 -13.24
N TYR A 51 23.10 39.17 -12.67
CA TYR A 51 23.05 38.93 -11.23
C TYR A 51 24.24 38.07 -10.80
N THR A 52 24.82 38.40 -9.66
CA THR A 52 25.85 37.58 -9.02
C THR A 52 25.29 37.07 -7.70
N ILE A 53 25.15 35.76 -7.57
CA ILE A 53 24.60 35.12 -6.38
C ILE A 53 25.62 34.14 -5.77
N PRO A 54 25.53 33.84 -4.46
CA PRO A 54 26.30 32.76 -3.85
C PRO A 54 26.01 31.39 -4.49
N ALA A 55 26.93 30.44 -4.33
CA ALA A 55 26.68 29.05 -4.69
C ALA A 55 25.45 28.50 -3.94
N ILE A 56 24.54 27.88 -4.69
CA ILE A 56 23.39 27.14 -4.15
C ILE A 56 23.67 25.64 -4.18
N ARG A 57 22.79 24.82 -3.59
CA ARG A 57 22.98 23.37 -3.61
C ARG A 57 22.82 22.85 -5.04
N THR A 58 23.51 21.76 -5.36
CA THR A 58 23.57 21.22 -6.75
C THR A 58 22.24 20.75 -7.31
N HIS A 59 21.26 20.46 -6.44
CA HIS A 59 19.90 20.06 -6.80
C HIS A 59 18.90 21.23 -6.82
N GLU A 60 19.36 22.46 -6.54
CA GLU A 60 18.53 23.66 -6.51
C GLU A 60 18.68 24.47 -7.81
N PHE A 61 17.65 25.28 -8.11
CA PHE A 61 17.60 26.15 -9.27
C PHE A 61 17.45 27.63 -8.85
N PRO A 62 18.27 28.55 -9.38
CA PRO A 62 18.21 29.95 -9.00
C PRO A 62 17.10 30.72 -9.72
N VAL A 63 16.44 31.62 -8.97
CA VAL A 63 15.47 32.58 -9.47
C VAL A 63 15.75 33.96 -8.85
N VAL A 64 16.07 34.96 -9.67
CA VAL A 64 16.40 36.33 -9.22
C VAL A 64 16.07 37.36 -10.30
N GLY A 65 15.27 38.37 -9.95
CA GLY A 65 14.87 39.43 -10.90
C GLY A 65 14.27 38.84 -12.20
N VAL A 66 14.88 39.11 -13.34
CA VAL A 66 14.44 38.53 -14.63
C VAL A 66 14.97 37.12 -14.90
N TRP A 67 15.98 36.66 -14.18
CA TRP A 67 16.52 35.31 -14.35
C TRP A 67 15.63 34.30 -13.63
N VAL A 68 15.05 33.39 -14.41
CA VAL A 68 14.40 32.18 -13.91
C VAL A 68 15.11 31.01 -14.59
N ASP A 69 15.75 30.13 -13.81
CA ASP A 69 16.42 28.96 -14.39
C ASP A 69 15.44 28.20 -15.31
N PRO A 70 15.83 27.86 -16.56
CA PRO A 70 14.95 27.18 -17.53
C PRO A 70 14.32 25.88 -17.02
N ARG A 71 14.92 25.27 -15.99
CA ARG A 71 14.40 24.05 -15.36
C ARG A 71 13.27 24.32 -14.38
N VAL A 72 13.06 25.55 -13.94
CA VAL A 72 11.90 25.97 -13.15
C VAL A 72 10.70 26.14 -14.08
N ALA A 73 9.80 25.15 -14.07
CA ALA A 73 8.66 25.09 -14.97
C ALA A 73 7.35 25.02 -14.18
N PRO A 74 6.30 25.78 -14.57
CA PRO A 74 4.97 25.62 -13.99
C PRO A 74 4.47 24.18 -14.10
N GLY A 75 3.58 23.76 -13.21
CA GLY A 75 3.04 22.41 -13.10
C GLY A 75 3.86 21.47 -12.22
N PHE A 76 5.12 21.79 -11.93
CA PHE A 76 5.98 21.01 -11.04
C PHE A 76 5.97 21.57 -9.61
N ARG A 77 6.31 20.74 -8.63
CA ARG A 77 6.36 21.15 -7.22
C ARG A 77 7.76 21.53 -6.79
N TYR A 78 7.87 22.62 -6.04
CA TYR A 78 9.15 23.10 -5.53
C TYR A 78 9.06 23.50 -4.07
N ARG A 79 10.10 23.16 -3.30
CA ARG A 79 10.40 23.84 -2.03
C ARG A 79 11.22 25.07 -2.35
N VAL A 80 10.92 26.18 -1.71
CA VAL A 80 11.57 27.47 -2.00
C VAL A 80 12.19 28.02 -0.74
N ARG A 81 13.42 28.50 -0.84
CA ARG A 81 14.10 29.25 0.22
C ARG A 81 14.81 30.47 -0.35
N PRO A 82 15.00 31.55 0.43
CA PRO A 82 15.85 32.66 0.04
C PRO A 82 17.32 32.21 -0.05
N ILE A 83 18.07 32.80 -0.97
CA ILE A 83 19.52 32.63 -1.06
C ILE A 83 20.17 33.58 -0.05
N GLN A 84 21.14 33.09 0.71
CA GLN A 84 21.81 33.86 1.76
C GLN A 84 23.33 33.84 1.53
N GLU A 85 24.01 34.92 1.94
CA GLU A 85 25.47 34.96 1.98
C GLU A 85 26.01 33.93 2.98
N GLN A 86 26.99 33.14 2.56
CA GLN A 86 27.70 32.24 3.46
C GLN A 86 28.50 33.08 4.47
N GLY A 87 28.14 33.01 5.76
CA GLY A 87 28.83 33.73 6.83
C GLY A 87 27.92 34.34 7.89
N ARG A 88 26.62 34.50 7.61
CA ARG A 88 25.63 34.77 8.65
C ARG A 88 25.13 33.45 9.22
N SER A 89 25.32 33.28 10.53
CA SER A 89 24.76 32.21 11.38
C SER A 89 25.64 30.96 11.60
N LYS A 90 26.83 31.14 12.19
CA LYS A 90 27.28 30.17 13.23
C LYS A 90 26.35 30.34 14.44
N GLY A 91 25.17 29.71 14.42
CA GLY A 91 24.25 29.70 15.57
C GLY A 91 22.74 29.79 15.27
N GLN A 92 22.32 29.97 14.01
CA GLN A 92 20.90 29.99 13.62
C GLN A 92 20.74 29.16 12.34
N THR A 93 20.67 27.85 12.51
CA THR A 93 20.68 26.86 11.43
C THR A 93 19.27 26.43 11.04
N GLU A 94 18.39 27.38 10.73
CA GLU A 94 17.13 27.03 10.06
C GLU A 94 17.03 27.84 8.76
N TYR A 95 17.24 27.13 7.65
CA TYR A 95 16.87 27.63 6.33
C TYR A 95 15.37 27.93 6.36
N HIS A 96 14.98 29.20 6.40
CA HIS A 96 13.57 29.54 6.42
C HIS A 96 12.98 29.30 5.03
N TYR A 97 12.51 28.09 4.80
CA TYR A 97 11.75 27.76 3.60
C TYR A 97 10.42 28.50 3.65
N PHE A 98 9.99 28.99 2.48
CA PHE A 98 8.66 29.53 2.28
C PHE A 98 7.61 28.43 2.47
N PHE A 99 6.37 28.84 2.73
CA PHE A 99 5.21 27.93 2.82
C PHE A 99 5.38 26.81 3.88
N GLY A 100 6.08 27.12 4.98
CA GLY A 100 6.34 26.17 6.05
C GLY A 100 7.18 24.97 5.61
N GLY A 101 8.03 25.12 4.59
CA GLY A 101 8.86 24.04 4.06
C GLY A 101 8.14 23.08 3.10
N LYS A 102 6.86 23.30 2.81
CA LYS A 102 6.09 22.45 1.90
C LYS A 102 6.50 22.72 0.45
N ALA A 103 6.61 21.65 -0.33
CA ALA A 103 6.71 21.79 -1.78
C ALA A 103 5.33 22.09 -2.36
N LEU A 104 5.18 23.20 -3.06
CA LEU A 104 3.91 23.59 -3.69
C LEU A 104 4.04 23.54 -5.20
N THR A 105 2.96 23.22 -5.91
CA THR A 105 2.91 23.26 -7.37
C THR A 105 3.05 24.71 -7.85
N LEU A 106 4.06 24.99 -8.66
CA LEU A 106 4.23 26.28 -9.32
C LEU A 106 3.13 26.45 -10.37
N GLN A 107 2.24 27.41 -10.22
CA GLN A 107 1.12 27.63 -11.14
C GLN A 107 1.52 28.51 -12.32
N SER A 108 2.28 29.59 -12.06
CA SER A 108 2.68 30.52 -13.10
C SER A 108 3.92 31.33 -12.74
N ILE A 109 4.59 31.81 -13.77
CA ILE A 109 5.69 32.77 -13.71
C ILE A 109 5.24 33.99 -14.52
N GLY A 110 5.12 35.14 -13.86
CA GLY A 110 4.72 36.40 -14.47
C GLY A 110 5.74 36.92 -15.50
N ARG A 111 5.35 37.93 -16.27
CA ARG A 111 6.23 38.65 -17.21
C ARG A 111 6.67 39.99 -16.61
N GLY A 112 7.76 40.57 -17.14
CA GLY A 112 8.22 41.92 -16.78
C GLY A 112 9.63 41.95 -16.19
N TYR A 113 10.03 43.11 -15.64
CA TYR A 113 11.34 43.32 -15.03
C TYR A 113 11.50 42.60 -13.68
N THR A 114 10.38 42.26 -13.05
CA THR A 114 10.28 41.32 -11.94
C THR A 114 9.23 40.28 -12.26
N ARG A 115 9.43 39.05 -11.79
CA ARG A 115 8.59 37.90 -12.09
C ARG A 115 7.75 37.57 -10.87
N ARG A 116 6.44 37.70 -10.99
CA ARG A 116 5.51 37.18 -9.99
C ARG A 116 5.53 35.66 -10.07
N ILE A 117 6.06 35.01 -9.05
CA ILE A 117 6.08 33.56 -8.91
C ILE A 117 4.85 33.17 -8.10
N THR A 118 3.93 32.41 -8.70
CA THR A 118 2.67 32.03 -8.05
C THR A 118 2.58 30.53 -7.90
N PHE A 119 2.40 30.06 -6.66
CA PHE A 119 2.21 28.67 -6.29
C PHE A 119 0.74 28.35 -6.01
N GLU A 120 0.41 27.06 -5.92
CA GLU A 120 -0.94 26.65 -5.56
C GLU A 120 -1.33 27.13 -4.16
N GLY A 121 -2.51 27.75 -4.07
CA GLY A 121 -3.14 28.20 -2.84
C GLY A 121 -4.20 27.22 -2.34
N ASP A 122 -4.61 27.39 -1.09
CA ASP A 122 -5.67 26.58 -0.47
C ASP A 122 -7.07 26.97 -0.99
N SER A 123 -7.22 28.18 -1.55
CA SER A 123 -8.48 28.68 -2.10
C SER A 123 -8.32 29.23 -3.52
N LEU A 124 -9.41 29.21 -4.30
CA LEU A 124 -9.42 29.69 -5.68
C LEU A 124 -9.40 31.22 -5.79
N ASN A 125 -9.95 31.93 -4.80
CA ASN A 125 -10.20 33.37 -4.87
C ASN A 125 -9.22 34.20 -4.01
N ASP A 126 -8.55 33.54 -3.06
CA ASP A 126 -7.58 34.16 -2.18
C ASP A 126 -6.34 33.27 -2.09
N ASN A 127 -5.26 33.73 -2.71
CA ASN A 127 -4.02 32.98 -2.83
C ASN A 127 -2.83 33.89 -2.49
N ASP A 128 -2.36 33.76 -1.26
CA ASP A 128 -1.18 34.44 -0.75
C ASP A 128 0.13 33.71 -1.07
N ASN A 129 0.07 32.54 -1.75
CA ASN A 129 1.25 31.76 -2.09
C ASN A 129 1.96 32.31 -3.34
N TYR A 130 2.35 33.58 -3.30
CA TYR A 130 3.15 34.21 -4.35
C TYR A 130 4.20 35.15 -3.77
N PHE A 131 5.23 35.42 -4.57
CA PHE A 131 6.23 36.45 -4.29
C PHE A 131 6.79 36.99 -5.60
N TRP A 132 7.56 38.07 -5.53
CA TRP A 132 8.29 38.60 -6.68
C TRP A 132 9.74 38.12 -6.65
N SER A 133 10.28 37.77 -7.80
CA SER A 133 11.65 37.21 -7.93
C SER A 133 12.76 38.15 -7.46
N ASP A 134 12.47 39.42 -7.23
CA ASP A 134 13.34 40.46 -6.67
C ASP A 134 12.98 40.88 -5.24
N SER A 135 11.96 40.24 -4.62
CA SER A 135 11.61 40.48 -3.21
C SER A 135 12.74 40.09 -2.25
N TRP A 136 13.76 39.37 -2.72
CA TRP A 136 14.97 39.06 -1.99
C TRP A 136 16.21 39.44 -2.81
N PRO A 137 17.19 40.20 -2.25
CA PRO A 137 18.30 40.74 -3.03
C PRO A 137 19.16 39.70 -3.77
N LEU A 138 19.32 38.53 -3.16
CA LEU A 138 20.11 37.41 -3.73
C LEU A 138 19.23 36.39 -4.45
N GLY A 139 17.92 36.64 -4.54
CA GLY A 139 16.95 35.73 -5.11
C GLY A 139 16.64 34.50 -4.26
N PHE A 140 16.14 33.48 -4.93
CA PHE A 140 15.56 32.28 -4.34
C PHE A 140 16.16 31.01 -4.96
N ALA A 141 16.26 29.96 -4.14
CA ALA A 141 16.65 28.63 -4.56
C ALA A 141 15.42 27.72 -4.55
N PHE A 142 15.15 27.08 -5.70
CA PHE A 142 14.03 26.18 -5.91
C PHE A 142 14.53 24.73 -5.89
N GLU A 143 13.99 23.91 -5.01
CA GLU A 143 14.29 22.49 -4.87
C GLU A 143 13.11 21.66 -5.40
N LEU A 144 13.35 20.85 -6.42
CA LEU A 144 12.31 20.04 -7.09
C LEU A 144 11.83 18.89 -6.18
N GLU A 145 10.52 18.70 -6.08
CA GLU A 145 9.91 17.55 -5.40
C GLU A 145 8.96 16.83 -6.36
N VAL A 146 9.26 15.58 -6.72
CA VAL A 146 8.40 14.77 -7.61
C VAL A 146 7.80 13.54 -6.93
N THR A 147 8.46 13.01 -5.89
CA THR A 147 7.92 11.95 -5.02
C THR A 147 7.88 12.41 -3.57
N ARG A 148 6.99 11.85 -2.74
CA ARG A 148 6.87 12.21 -1.30
C ARG A 148 6.40 11.04 -0.41
N PRO A 149 6.58 11.15 0.92
CA PRO A 149 6.02 10.18 1.87
C PRO A 149 4.51 9.97 1.69
N GLY A 150 4.07 8.72 1.88
CA GLY A 150 2.70 8.26 1.72
C GLY A 150 2.30 7.86 0.29
N GLU A 151 3.13 8.16 -0.71
CA GLU A 151 2.86 7.71 -2.08
C GLU A 151 3.08 6.21 -2.22
N LYS A 152 2.14 5.55 -2.91
CA LYS A 152 2.12 4.11 -3.10
C LYS A 152 2.40 3.73 -4.54
N TYR A 153 3.13 2.63 -4.71
CA TYR A 153 3.53 2.10 -6.00
C TYR A 153 3.37 0.59 -6.07
N THR A 154 3.14 0.08 -7.27
CA THR A 154 3.26 -1.34 -7.61
C THR A 154 4.65 -1.60 -8.17
N LEU A 155 5.35 -2.61 -7.63
CA LEU A 155 6.68 -3.04 -8.07
C LEU A 155 6.55 -4.03 -9.21
N TYR A 156 7.22 -3.77 -10.32
CA TYR A 156 7.35 -4.69 -11.45
C TYR A 156 8.81 -5.11 -11.60
N ASP A 157 9.06 -6.39 -11.90
CA ASP A 157 10.37 -6.88 -12.28
C ASP A 157 10.75 -6.48 -13.72
N ALA A 158 11.91 -6.95 -14.19
CA ALA A 158 12.39 -6.68 -15.55
C ALA A 158 11.50 -7.30 -16.65
N ASN A 159 10.68 -8.31 -16.31
CA ASN A 159 9.73 -8.95 -17.22
C ASN A 159 8.33 -8.31 -17.17
N SER A 160 8.19 -7.16 -16.49
CA SER A 160 6.90 -6.49 -16.27
C SER A 160 5.90 -7.33 -15.46
N VAL A 161 6.39 -8.25 -14.63
CA VAL A 161 5.58 -9.02 -13.69
C VAL A 161 5.51 -8.27 -12.37
N ALA A 162 4.31 -8.09 -11.83
CA ALA A 162 4.13 -7.43 -10.54
C ALA A 162 4.64 -8.32 -9.40
N MET A 163 5.51 -7.78 -8.56
CA MET A 163 6.18 -8.50 -7.48
C MET A 163 5.71 -8.09 -6.09
N GLY A 164 5.07 -6.93 -5.97
CA GLY A 164 4.62 -6.42 -4.69
C GLY A 164 4.13 -4.98 -4.77
N THR A 165 3.83 -4.41 -3.61
CA THR A 165 3.48 -3.00 -3.45
C THR A 165 4.51 -2.31 -2.55
N SER A 166 4.63 -1.00 -2.67
CA SER A 166 5.47 -0.20 -1.78
C SER A 166 4.80 1.11 -1.42
N GLU A 167 5.12 1.61 -0.24
CA GLU A 167 4.74 2.93 0.25
C GLU A 167 5.99 3.68 0.69
N ILE A 168 6.17 4.91 0.18
CA ILE A 168 7.28 5.77 0.57
C ILE A 168 7.09 6.20 2.02
N VAL A 169 8.06 5.91 2.87
CA VAL A 169 8.06 6.31 4.29
C VAL A 169 8.78 7.64 4.47
N GLU A 170 9.95 7.79 3.84
CA GLU A 170 10.77 8.99 3.95
C GLU A 170 11.68 9.17 2.73
N MET A 171 12.04 10.42 2.44
CA MET A 171 13.05 10.74 1.43
C MET A 171 14.44 10.67 2.06
N THR A 172 15.38 9.92 1.47
CA THR A 172 16.74 9.73 2.03
C THR A 172 17.79 10.64 1.37
N ALA A 173 17.43 11.35 0.31
CA ALA A 173 18.25 12.38 -0.32
C ALA A 173 17.38 13.38 -1.08
N PRO A 174 17.90 14.58 -1.40
CA PRO A 174 17.27 15.51 -2.33
C PRO A 174 17.03 14.87 -3.71
N GLN A 175 16.03 15.38 -4.42
CA GLN A 175 15.66 14.89 -5.75
C GLN A 175 16.39 15.70 -6.82
N GLU A 176 17.19 15.02 -7.63
CA GLU A 176 18.12 15.67 -8.57
C GLU A 176 17.59 15.52 -10.01
N GLU A 177 17.31 16.64 -10.69
CA GLU A 177 16.95 16.59 -12.11
C GLU A 177 18.15 16.10 -12.95
N VAL A 178 17.91 15.07 -13.75
CA VAL A 178 18.88 14.46 -14.68
C VAL A 178 18.67 14.96 -16.10
N SER A 179 17.41 15.07 -16.53
CA SER A 179 17.05 15.61 -17.83
C SER A 179 15.70 16.34 -17.81
N HIS A 180 15.55 17.25 -18.76
CA HIS A 180 14.35 18.02 -19.02
C HIS A 180 14.16 18.09 -20.54
N VAL A 181 13.00 17.65 -21.02
CA VAL A 181 12.64 17.70 -22.43
C VAL A 181 11.24 18.28 -22.59
N ILE A 182 11.07 19.19 -23.55
CA ILE A 182 9.76 19.63 -24.01
C ILE A 182 9.41 18.74 -25.21
N LEU A 183 8.30 17.99 -25.10
CA LEU A 183 7.85 17.06 -26.14
C LEU A 183 7.12 17.82 -27.25
N ASP A 184 6.93 17.17 -28.41
CA ASP A 184 6.32 17.78 -29.61
C ASP A 184 4.88 18.24 -29.37
N ASP A 185 4.16 17.58 -28.46
CA ASP A 185 2.81 17.96 -28.03
C ASP A 185 2.80 19.16 -27.05
N GLY A 186 4.00 19.66 -26.67
CA GLY A 186 4.24 20.74 -25.72
C GLY A 186 4.11 20.34 -24.25
N SER A 187 4.01 19.05 -23.94
CA SER A 187 4.18 18.54 -22.59
C SER A 187 5.65 18.63 -22.16
N VAL A 188 5.90 18.64 -20.85
CA VAL A 188 7.25 18.72 -20.28
C VAL A 188 7.55 17.43 -19.53
N GLU A 189 8.57 16.72 -19.96
CA GLU A 189 9.09 15.53 -19.29
C GLU A 189 10.36 15.89 -18.50
N LYS A 190 10.41 15.46 -17.24
CA LYS A 190 11.61 15.49 -16.41
C LYS A 190 11.99 14.08 -15.99
N THR A 191 13.27 13.74 -16.11
CA THR A 191 13.84 12.57 -15.43
C THR A 191 14.54 13.03 -14.18
N VAL A 192 14.14 12.50 -13.02
CA VAL A 192 14.62 12.92 -11.71
C VAL A 192 15.16 11.73 -10.93
N ARG A 193 16.39 11.85 -10.42
CA ARG A 193 16.98 10.84 -9.55
C ARG A 193 16.37 10.95 -8.15
N VAL A 194 15.82 9.85 -7.69
CA VAL A 194 15.13 9.75 -6.39
C VAL A 194 15.76 8.69 -5.51
N ARG A 195 15.82 8.99 -4.20
CA ARG A 195 16.28 8.06 -3.16
C ARG A 195 15.35 8.18 -1.96
N PHE A 196 14.75 7.08 -1.55
CA PHE A 196 13.78 7.05 -0.47
C PHE A 196 13.79 5.72 0.27
N LEU A 197 13.22 5.69 1.46
CA LEU A 197 12.94 4.47 2.21
C LEU A 197 11.48 4.07 1.93
N CYS A 198 11.24 2.81 1.60
CA CYS A 198 9.91 2.29 1.37
C CYS A 198 9.59 1.12 2.28
N LYS A 199 8.34 1.05 2.76
CA LYS A 199 7.75 -0.19 3.23
C LYS A 199 7.36 -1.00 2.00
N VAL A 200 7.97 -2.17 1.79
CA VAL A 200 7.69 -3.06 0.65
C VAL A 200 6.91 -4.27 1.14
N GLU A 201 5.80 -4.57 0.47
CA GLU A 201 4.97 -5.76 0.68
C GLU A 201 5.06 -6.63 -0.57
N TRP A 202 5.85 -7.70 -0.50
CA TRP A 202 6.00 -8.65 -1.60
C TRP A 202 4.76 -9.53 -1.74
N PHE A 203 4.35 -9.81 -2.98
CA PHE A 203 3.26 -10.74 -3.24
C PHE A 203 3.63 -12.19 -2.94
N GLU A 204 4.91 -12.54 -3.14
CA GLU A 204 5.48 -13.83 -2.76
C GLU A 204 6.48 -13.65 -1.60
N GLY A 205 6.31 -14.42 -0.52
CA GLY A 205 7.11 -14.32 0.71
C GLY A 205 6.42 -13.56 1.84
N GLN A 206 6.84 -13.80 3.10
CA GLN A 206 6.20 -13.23 4.30
C GLN A 206 6.84 -11.93 4.81
N LEU A 207 7.82 -11.36 4.11
CA LEU A 207 8.63 -10.27 4.65
C LEU A 207 8.16 -8.91 4.12
N THR A 208 7.28 -8.26 4.89
CA THR A 208 7.16 -6.80 4.82
C THR A 208 8.43 -6.20 5.40
N ALA A 209 9.17 -5.43 4.60
CA ALA A 209 10.44 -4.85 5.03
C ALA A 209 10.53 -3.38 4.66
N SER A 210 11.10 -2.58 5.56
CA SER A 210 11.51 -1.21 5.23
C SER A 210 12.86 -1.26 4.53
N LEU A 211 12.88 -0.92 3.24
CA LEU A 211 14.04 -1.09 2.37
C LEU A 211 14.39 0.23 1.66
N PRO A 212 15.70 0.56 1.53
CA PRO A 212 16.13 1.70 0.75
C PRO A 212 15.88 1.43 -0.74
N VAL A 213 15.33 2.43 -1.42
CA VAL A 213 15.00 2.41 -2.84
C VAL A 213 15.70 3.56 -3.55
N ARG A 214 16.28 3.27 -4.72
CA ARG A 214 16.91 4.26 -5.61
C ARG A 214 16.44 4.04 -7.03
N GLY A 215 16.18 5.11 -7.77
CA GLY A 215 15.75 5.01 -9.17
C GLY A 215 15.69 6.35 -9.90
N LEU A 216 15.15 6.31 -11.11
CA LEU A 216 14.91 7.48 -11.96
C LEU A 216 13.41 7.66 -12.18
N ALA A 217 12.81 8.66 -11.53
CA ALA A 217 11.42 9.03 -11.73
C ALA A 217 11.26 9.76 -13.07
N VAL A 218 10.35 9.27 -13.90
CA VAL A 218 9.92 9.94 -15.13
C VAL A 218 8.64 10.68 -14.83
N VAL A 219 8.65 11.99 -15.00
CA VAL A 219 7.59 12.89 -14.56
C VAL A 219 7.13 13.72 -15.74
N VAL A 220 5.84 13.68 -16.03
CA VAL A 220 5.27 14.35 -17.20
C VAL A 220 4.25 15.38 -16.75
N ARG A 221 4.40 16.60 -17.24
CA ARG A 221 3.42 17.67 -17.15
C ARG A 221 2.73 17.84 -18.50
N PRO A 222 1.43 17.53 -18.63
CA PRO A 222 0.72 17.66 -19.88
C PRO A 222 0.52 19.14 -20.24
N LYS A 223 0.45 19.44 -21.54
CA LYS A 223 0.10 20.79 -22.03
C LYS A 223 -1.35 21.16 -21.72
N SER A 224 -2.25 20.19 -21.86
CA SER A 224 -3.69 20.34 -21.68
C SER A 224 -4.16 19.60 -20.42
N GLY A 225 -5.26 20.06 -19.81
CA GLY A 225 -5.80 19.48 -18.56
C GLY A 225 -5.50 20.34 -17.35
N ASP A 226 -5.32 19.71 -16.17
CA ASP A 226 -4.98 20.42 -14.92
C ASP A 226 -3.58 21.02 -14.91
N GLY A 227 -2.76 20.71 -15.92
CA GLY A 227 -1.41 21.25 -16.10
C GLY A 227 -0.42 20.84 -15.01
N LYS A 228 -0.78 19.86 -14.15
CA LYS A 228 0.06 19.40 -13.04
C LYS A 228 0.93 18.23 -13.49
N ALA A 229 2.19 18.26 -13.07
CA ALA A 229 3.16 17.20 -13.29
C ALA A 229 2.77 15.96 -12.48
N ARG A 230 2.87 14.78 -13.11
CA ARG A 230 2.63 13.49 -12.47
C ARG A 230 3.80 12.57 -12.72
N VAL A 231 4.21 11.82 -11.69
CA VAL A 231 5.14 10.71 -11.86
C VAL A 231 4.43 9.65 -12.70
N MET A 232 5.00 9.27 -13.83
CA MET A 232 4.46 8.20 -14.68
C MET A 232 4.97 6.83 -14.23
N ARG A 233 6.26 6.78 -13.86
CA ARG A 233 6.95 5.59 -13.35
C ARG A 233 8.29 5.97 -12.74
N VAL A 234 8.85 5.08 -11.93
CA VAL A 234 10.25 5.13 -11.49
C VAL A 234 10.97 3.93 -12.12
N MET A 235 11.98 4.20 -12.94
CA MET A 235 12.73 3.20 -13.69
C MET A 235 14.09 2.91 -13.05
N ASN A 236 14.73 1.82 -13.51
CA ASN A 236 16.06 1.39 -13.07
C ASN A 236 16.14 1.28 -11.54
N VAL A 237 15.06 0.76 -10.94
CA VAL A 237 14.89 0.77 -9.51
C VAL A 237 15.74 -0.33 -8.88
N THR A 238 16.44 0.06 -7.82
CA THR A 238 17.16 -0.84 -6.93
C THR A 238 16.50 -0.82 -5.56
N VAL A 239 16.13 -1.99 -5.04
CA VAL A 239 15.50 -2.19 -3.73
C VAL A 239 16.47 -2.94 -2.82
N GLY A 240 16.66 -2.46 -1.58
CA GLY A 240 17.51 -3.13 -0.58
C GLY A 240 18.99 -3.23 -0.96
N GLY A 241 19.47 -2.39 -1.88
CA GLY A 241 20.87 -2.33 -2.33
C GLY A 241 21.29 -3.37 -3.39
N ASN A 242 20.69 -4.56 -3.37
CA ASN A 242 21.12 -5.69 -4.22
C ASN A 242 20.10 -6.10 -5.28
N MET A 243 18.81 -5.82 -5.07
CA MET A 243 17.75 -6.24 -6.01
C MET A 243 17.56 -5.13 -7.04
N ARG A 244 17.97 -5.37 -8.29
CA ARG A 244 17.99 -4.38 -9.38
C ARG A 244 17.01 -4.74 -10.49
N GLY A 245 16.70 -3.75 -11.32
CA GLY A 245 15.91 -3.94 -12.55
C GLY A 245 14.41 -3.80 -12.34
N PHE A 246 13.98 -3.19 -11.23
CA PHE A 246 12.56 -2.96 -10.97
C PHE A 246 12.07 -1.69 -11.67
N THR A 247 10.75 -1.66 -11.89
CA THR A 247 10.01 -0.45 -12.24
C THR A 247 8.90 -0.24 -11.22
N LEU A 248 8.75 0.98 -10.70
CA LEU A 248 7.63 1.36 -9.86
C LEU A 248 6.60 2.10 -10.69
N THR A 249 5.35 1.66 -10.65
CA THR A 249 4.22 2.36 -11.26
C THR A 249 3.34 2.94 -10.15
N PRO A 250 2.96 4.23 -10.21
CA PRO A 250 2.12 4.83 -9.18
C PRO A 250 0.79 4.09 -9.01
N GLY A 251 0.34 4.00 -7.76
CA GLY A 251 -0.87 3.28 -7.37
C GLY A 251 -0.62 1.83 -6.97
N VAL A 252 -1.62 1.25 -6.31
CA VAL A 252 -1.62 -0.14 -5.87
C VAL A 252 -2.54 -0.94 -6.78
N SER A 253 -1.99 -1.94 -7.47
CA SER A 253 -2.77 -2.91 -8.24
C SER A 253 -2.89 -4.22 -7.49
N ASP A 254 -3.88 -4.31 -6.59
CA ASP A 254 -4.17 -5.54 -5.83
C ASP A 254 -4.54 -6.72 -6.75
N HIS A 255 -5.01 -6.42 -7.97
CA HIS A 255 -5.33 -7.42 -8.99
C HIS A 255 -4.10 -8.16 -9.52
N CYS A 256 -2.88 -7.71 -9.22
CA CYS A 256 -1.66 -8.36 -9.69
C CYS A 256 -1.04 -9.31 -8.65
N ARG A 257 -1.69 -9.54 -7.51
CA ARG A 257 -1.16 -10.45 -6.47
C ARG A 257 -1.00 -11.86 -7.03
N ARG A 258 0.23 -12.37 -6.96
CA ARG A 258 0.63 -13.71 -7.40
C ARG A 258 0.84 -14.61 -6.19
N ILE A 259 0.20 -15.78 -6.17
CA ILE A 259 0.42 -16.81 -5.14
C ILE A 259 0.78 -18.10 -5.85
N THR A 260 1.95 -18.66 -5.51
CA THR A 260 2.37 -19.98 -5.99
C THR A 260 2.02 -21.04 -4.95
N VAL A 261 1.22 -22.02 -5.34
CA VAL A 261 0.76 -23.13 -4.50
C VAL A 261 1.23 -24.46 -5.07
N SER A 262 1.36 -25.49 -4.23
CA SER A 262 1.80 -26.81 -4.66
C SER A 262 1.01 -27.91 -3.97
N GLY A 263 0.50 -28.86 -4.75
CA GLY A 263 -0.17 -30.04 -4.21
C GLY A 263 0.74 -30.88 -3.30
N GLN A 264 2.06 -30.89 -3.56
CA GLN A 264 3.03 -31.60 -2.73
C GLN A 264 3.01 -31.12 -1.27
N LEU A 265 2.82 -29.82 -1.04
CA LEU A 265 2.81 -29.22 0.29
C LEU A 265 1.60 -29.62 1.13
N ILE A 266 0.56 -30.15 0.47
CA ILE A 266 -0.70 -30.54 1.11
C ILE A 266 -0.94 -32.06 1.02
N GLY A 267 0.08 -32.82 0.60
CA GLY A 267 -0.01 -34.28 0.42
C GLY A 267 -0.84 -34.72 -0.80
N ASP A 268 -1.04 -33.83 -1.77
CA ASP A 268 -1.74 -34.10 -3.03
C ASP A 268 -0.76 -34.25 -4.20
N VAL A 269 -1.27 -34.42 -5.42
CA VAL A 269 -0.48 -34.54 -6.65
C VAL A 269 0.53 -33.38 -6.74
N PRO A 270 1.84 -33.63 -6.94
CA PRO A 270 2.91 -32.65 -6.79
C PRO A 270 3.01 -31.64 -7.97
N ILE A 271 1.88 -31.09 -8.39
CA ILE A 271 1.80 -30.02 -9.38
C ILE A 271 1.91 -28.68 -8.66
N LYS A 272 2.60 -27.73 -9.31
CA LYS A 272 2.70 -26.34 -8.87
C LYS A 272 1.79 -25.49 -9.75
N TYR A 273 1.01 -24.63 -9.11
CA TYR A 273 0.16 -23.66 -9.78
C TYR A 273 0.54 -22.26 -9.34
N THR A 274 0.39 -21.30 -10.23
CA THR A 274 0.43 -19.89 -9.90
C THR A 274 -0.98 -19.33 -10.10
N VAL A 275 -1.54 -18.74 -9.04
CA VAL A 275 -2.83 -18.05 -9.06
C VAL A 275 -2.56 -16.54 -9.04
N ILE A 276 -3.22 -15.78 -9.91
CA ILE A 276 -3.05 -14.32 -10.02
C ILE A 276 -4.39 -13.62 -9.75
N GLY A 277 -4.36 -12.52 -8.99
CA GLY A 277 -5.53 -11.67 -8.75
C GLY A 277 -6.45 -12.17 -7.63
N LEU A 278 -5.90 -12.89 -6.66
CA LEU A 278 -6.56 -13.16 -5.38
C LEU A 278 -6.46 -11.94 -4.47
N ASN A 279 -7.51 -11.69 -3.70
CA ASN A 279 -7.47 -10.69 -2.65
C ASN A 279 -6.76 -11.24 -1.41
N VAL A 280 -6.32 -10.37 -0.51
CA VAL A 280 -5.55 -10.74 0.70
C VAL A 280 -6.28 -11.73 1.61
N TYR A 281 -7.60 -11.58 1.69
CA TYR A 281 -8.48 -12.37 2.54
C TYR A 281 -8.96 -13.68 1.87
N GLU A 282 -8.58 -13.93 0.62
CA GLU A 282 -9.03 -15.10 -0.13
C GLU A 282 -8.05 -16.27 -0.04
N ILE A 283 -8.62 -17.46 0.00
CA ILE A 283 -7.92 -18.73 0.08
C ILE A 283 -7.92 -19.38 -1.32
N PRO A 284 -6.75 -19.81 -1.84
CA PRO A 284 -6.61 -20.28 -3.22
C PRO A 284 -7.20 -21.68 -3.48
N VAL A 285 -7.84 -21.84 -4.64
CA VAL A 285 -8.18 -23.14 -5.25
C VAL A 285 -7.85 -23.13 -6.73
N ILE A 286 -7.12 -24.13 -7.23
CA ILE A 286 -6.79 -24.26 -8.65
C ILE A 286 -6.36 -25.70 -9.00
N GLY A 287 -6.91 -26.28 -10.07
CA GLY A 287 -6.49 -27.60 -10.54
C GLY A 287 -6.63 -28.66 -9.45
N THR A 288 -5.56 -29.39 -9.15
CA THR A 288 -5.54 -30.37 -8.04
C THR A 288 -5.38 -29.73 -6.66
N TYR A 289 -5.08 -28.44 -6.57
CA TYR A 289 -4.82 -27.77 -5.31
C TYR A 289 -6.09 -27.16 -4.72
N VAL A 290 -6.48 -27.62 -3.53
CA VAL A 290 -7.44 -26.95 -2.65
C VAL A 290 -6.72 -26.69 -1.34
N ASP A 291 -6.60 -25.41 -0.94
CA ASP A 291 -5.92 -25.04 0.29
C ASP A 291 -6.54 -25.79 1.50
N PRO A 292 -5.74 -26.37 2.43
CA PRO A 292 -6.24 -27.13 3.58
C PRO A 292 -7.12 -26.32 4.55
N ARG A 293 -7.11 -24.99 4.44
CA ARG A 293 -8.04 -24.13 5.17
C ARG A 293 -9.45 -24.21 4.58
N ILE A 294 -9.66 -24.71 3.37
CA ILE A 294 -11.00 -24.86 2.79
C ILE A 294 -11.61 -26.19 3.27
N ILE A 295 -12.34 -26.11 4.37
CA ILE A 295 -12.94 -27.27 5.04
C ILE A 295 -14.46 -27.29 4.84
N PRO A 296 -15.05 -28.45 4.50
CA PRO A 296 -16.50 -28.63 4.49
C PRO A 296 -17.18 -28.34 5.83
N GLY A 297 -18.38 -27.77 5.77
CA GLY A 297 -19.19 -27.33 6.89
C GLY A 297 -19.10 -25.83 7.15
N PHE A 298 -18.19 -25.10 6.53
CA PHE A 298 -18.05 -23.64 6.65
C PHE A 298 -18.63 -22.92 5.43
N ASP A 299 -19.01 -21.66 5.62
CA ASP A 299 -19.62 -20.83 4.58
C ASP A 299 -18.53 -20.04 3.84
N TYR A 300 -18.55 -20.07 2.51
CA TYR A 300 -17.59 -19.35 1.67
C TYR A 300 -18.30 -18.55 0.59
N ARG A 301 -17.81 -17.34 0.35
CA ARG A 301 -18.12 -16.56 -0.85
C ARG A 301 -17.02 -16.82 -1.87
N VAL A 302 -17.41 -17.13 -3.11
CA VAL A 302 -16.46 -17.62 -4.13
C VAL A 302 -16.48 -16.72 -5.36
N ARG A 303 -15.30 -16.48 -5.93
CA ARG A 303 -15.14 -15.83 -7.25
C ARG A 303 -13.96 -16.42 -8.02
N PRO A 304 -13.94 -16.33 -9.35
CA PRO A 304 -12.72 -16.56 -10.13
C PRO A 304 -11.65 -15.54 -9.75
N ALA A 305 -10.39 -15.98 -9.67
CA ALA A 305 -9.27 -15.09 -9.42
C ALA A 305 -9.18 -14.03 -10.54
N GLY A 306 -8.80 -12.80 -10.20
CA GLY A 306 -8.80 -11.66 -11.13
C GLY A 306 -10.18 -11.09 -11.52
N SER A 307 -11.29 -11.80 -11.25
CA SER A 307 -12.65 -11.32 -11.56
C SER A 307 -13.28 -10.52 -10.42
N LYS A 308 -14.07 -9.49 -10.72
CA LYS A 308 -14.92 -8.79 -9.74
C LYS A 308 -16.26 -9.49 -9.49
N HIS A 309 -16.65 -10.41 -10.36
CA HIS A 309 -17.94 -11.10 -10.30
C HIS A 309 -17.84 -12.35 -9.44
N HIS A 310 -18.67 -12.39 -8.40
CA HIS A 310 -18.79 -13.55 -7.53
C HIS A 310 -19.72 -14.61 -8.15
N LEU A 311 -19.39 -15.87 -7.92
CA LEU A 311 -20.25 -16.99 -8.23
C LEU A 311 -21.45 -17.02 -7.26
N PHE A 312 -22.47 -17.81 -7.59
CA PHE A 312 -23.69 -17.95 -6.78
C PHE A 312 -24.39 -16.63 -6.44
N GLN A 313 -24.32 -15.65 -7.36
CA GLN A 313 -24.87 -14.30 -7.20
C GLN A 313 -24.26 -13.54 -6.00
N GLY A 314 -23.01 -13.85 -5.64
CA GLY A 314 -22.33 -13.22 -4.50
C GLY A 314 -22.74 -13.75 -3.13
N ARG A 315 -23.60 -14.77 -3.07
CA ARG A 315 -24.00 -15.39 -1.81
C ARG A 315 -22.87 -16.26 -1.27
N ALA A 316 -22.71 -16.23 0.05
CA ALA A 316 -21.87 -17.19 0.75
C ALA A 316 -22.68 -18.47 0.99
N LEU A 317 -22.14 -19.61 0.58
CA LEU A 317 -22.80 -20.91 0.72
C LEU A 317 -21.94 -21.85 1.56
N THR A 318 -22.59 -22.73 2.32
CA THR A 318 -21.91 -23.79 3.08
C THR A 318 -21.27 -24.78 2.12
N LEU A 319 -19.95 -24.97 2.18
CA LEU A 319 -19.28 -26.04 1.43
C LEU A 319 -19.65 -27.38 2.07
N THR A 320 -20.23 -28.32 1.33
CA THR A 320 -20.66 -29.62 1.85
C THR A 320 -19.64 -30.71 1.59
N SER A 321 -18.90 -30.64 0.48
CA SER A 321 -17.86 -31.61 0.17
C SER A 321 -16.80 -31.07 -0.80
N VAL A 322 -15.60 -31.64 -0.71
CA VAL A 322 -14.53 -31.52 -1.69
C VAL A 322 -14.30 -32.92 -2.26
N GLY A 323 -14.64 -33.12 -3.53
CA GLY A 323 -14.52 -34.39 -4.21
C GLY A 323 -13.04 -34.78 -4.48
N PRO A 324 -12.74 -36.08 -4.57
CA PRO A 324 -11.43 -36.55 -5.01
C PRO A 324 -11.23 -36.30 -6.52
N GLY A 325 -9.99 -36.45 -7.00
CA GLY A 325 -9.64 -36.36 -8.42
C GLY A 325 -8.77 -35.15 -8.79
N TYR A 326 -8.52 -35.01 -10.09
CA TYR A 326 -7.65 -33.96 -10.66
C TYR A 326 -8.32 -32.59 -10.70
N GLY A 327 -9.54 -32.52 -11.23
CA GLY A 327 -10.48 -31.45 -10.94
C GLY A 327 -11.30 -31.86 -9.73
N LYS A 328 -11.15 -31.17 -8.60
CA LYS A 328 -11.92 -31.46 -7.39
C LYS A 328 -13.29 -30.81 -7.50
N ARG A 329 -14.33 -31.61 -7.36
CA ARG A 329 -15.71 -31.11 -7.32
C ARG A 329 -15.99 -30.47 -5.96
N LEU A 330 -16.21 -29.17 -5.95
CA LEU A 330 -16.57 -28.39 -4.76
C LEU A 330 -18.09 -28.27 -4.74
N THR A 331 -18.73 -28.93 -3.78
CA THR A 331 -20.19 -28.96 -3.66
C THR A 331 -20.62 -28.08 -2.51
N PHE A 332 -21.61 -27.22 -2.74
CA PHE A 332 -22.18 -26.32 -1.75
C PHE A 332 -23.62 -26.72 -1.43
N ALA A 333 -24.09 -26.28 -0.26
CA ALA A 333 -25.44 -26.56 0.19
C ALA A 333 -26.47 -26.00 -0.82
N PRO A 334 -27.51 -26.79 -1.15
CA PRO A 334 -28.57 -26.33 -2.02
C PRO A 334 -29.39 -25.22 -1.37
N ASP A 335 -30.03 -24.40 -2.20
CA ASP A 335 -31.11 -23.55 -1.72
C ASP A 335 -32.26 -24.41 -1.18
N LEU A 336 -32.89 -23.98 -0.09
CA LEU A 336 -34.05 -24.66 0.53
C LEU A 336 -35.18 -24.98 -0.47
N LYS A 337 -35.28 -24.20 -1.55
CA LYS A 337 -36.29 -24.35 -2.61
C LYS A 337 -35.88 -25.30 -3.75
N CYS A 338 -34.62 -25.77 -3.77
CA CYS A 338 -34.02 -26.54 -4.87
C CYS A 338 -33.30 -27.80 -4.38
N LEU A 339 -33.89 -28.53 -3.42
CA LEU A 339 -33.30 -29.76 -2.85
C LEU A 339 -33.14 -30.89 -3.87
N ASN A 340 -34.02 -30.98 -4.88
CA ASN A 340 -34.06 -32.09 -5.83
C ASN A 340 -33.18 -31.86 -7.09
N SER A 341 -32.55 -30.69 -7.25
CA SER A 341 -31.67 -30.38 -8.38
C SER A 341 -30.58 -29.37 -7.96
N PRO A 342 -29.63 -29.79 -7.10
CA PRO A 342 -28.59 -28.92 -6.58
C PRO A 342 -27.57 -28.57 -7.68
N ASN A 343 -27.66 -27.36 -8.24
CA ASN A 343 -26.69 -26.81 -9.19
C ASN A 343 -25.57 -26.02 -8.50
N ASN A 344 -25.49 -26.08 -7.16
CA ASN A 344 -24.50 -25.35 -6.38
C ASN A 344 -23.18 -26.14 -6.29
N TYR A 345 -22.55 -26.44 -7.42
CA TYR A 345 -21.22 -27.05 -7.44
C TYR A 345 -20.37 -26.45 -8.56
N LEU A 346 -19.06 -26.58 -8.42
CA LEU A 346 -18.08 -26.18 -9.43
C LEU A 346 -16.84 -27.06 -9.32
N TRP A 347 -15.97 -27.01 -10.32
CA TRP A 347 -14.70 -27.74 -10.29
C TRP A 347 -13.55 -26.78 -10.04
N SER A 348 -12.55 -27.23 -9.29
CA SER A 348 -11.34 -26.45 -8.97
C SER A 348 -10.53 -26.03 -10.21
N ASP A 349 -10.78 -26.62 -11.37
CA ASP A 349 -10.18 -26.33 -12.67
C ASP A 349 -11.15 -25.67 -13.67
N SER A 350 -12.38 -25.33 -13.25
CA SER A 350 -13.35 -24.64 -14.12
C SER A 350 -12.89 -23.24 -14.54
N HIS A 351 -11.93 -22.66 -13.84
CA HIS A 351 -11.36 -21.34 -14.13
C HIS A 351 -9.84 -21.45 -14.25
N PRO A 352 -9.24 -21.06 -15.40
CA PRO A 352 -7.80 -21.22 -15.64
C PRO A 352 -6.95 -20.39 -14.68
N GLU A 353 -7.46 -19.24 -14.25
CA GLU A 353 -6.79 -18.35 -13.30
C GLU A 353 -6.92 -18.83 -11.84
N GLY A 354 -7.73 -19.86 -11.57
CA GLY A 354 -8.08 -20.33 -10.24
C GLY A 354 -9.28 -19.60 -9.61
N LEU A 355 -9.54 -19.90 -8.35
CA LEU A 355 -10.67 -19.43 -7.56
C LEU A 355 -10.19 -18.87 -6.22
N GLY A 356 -10.83 -17.79 -5.78
CA GLY A 356 -10.67 -17.21 -4.45
C GLY A 356 -11.85 -17.55 -3.55
N PHE A 357 -11.55 -18.17 -2.40
CA PHE A 357 -12.53 -18.51 -1.38
C PHE A 357 -12.40 -17.53 -0.21
N GLU A 358 -13.44 -16.74 0.02
CA GLU A 358 -13.55 -15.86 1.17
C GLU A 358 -14.39 -16.54 2.27
N PRO A 359 -13.83 -16.82 3.46
CA PRO A 359 -14.60 -17.40 4.56
C PRO A 359 -15.63 -16.40 5.09
N ARG A 360 -16.83 -16.86 5.44
CA ARG A 360 -17.89 -16.03 6.00
C ARG A 360 -18.42 -16.64 7.30
N ALA A 361 -18.30 -15.88 8.38
CA ALA A 361 -18.79 -16.20 9.72
C ALA A 361 -20.12 -15.49 10.04
N LEU A 362 -20.23 -14.21 9.66
CA LEU A 362 -21.41 -13.39 9.89
C LEU A 362 -22.19 -13.12 8.59
N HIS A 363 -23.52 -13.22 8.68
CA HIS A 363 -24.46 -13.01 7.58
C HIS A 363 -25.51 -11.96 7.97
N VAL A 364 -26.04 -11.26 6.97
CA VAL A 364 -27.16 -10.31 7.16
C VAL A 364 -28.34 -11.02 7.82
N GLY A 365 -28.90 -10.39 8.86
CA GLY A 365 -30.01 -10.90 9.67
C GLY A 365 -29.59 -11.73 10.88
N MET A 366 -28.30 -12.06 11.05
CA MET A 366 -27.84 -12.72 12.28
C MET A 366 -28.01 -11.80 13.49
N ARG A 367 -28.53 -12.35 14.59
CA ARG A 367 -28.76 -11.67 15.86
C ARG A 367 -27.70 -12.12 16.86
N LEU A 368 -27.10 -11.17 17.57
CA LEU A 368 -26.03 -11.40 18.52
C LEU A 368 -26.35 -10.70 19.84
N ALA A 369 -26.29 -11.40 20.97
CA ALA A 369 -26.30 -10.79 22.29
C ALA A 369 -24.93 -10.16 22.58
N ILE A 370 -24.89 -8.90 23.01
CA ILE A 370 -23.69 -8.20 23.45
C ILE A 370 -23.55 -8.42 24.96
N VAL A 371 -22.45 -9.03 25.40
CA VAL A 371 -22.22 -9.38 26.80
C VAL A 371 -20.91 -8.76 27.28
N SER A 372 -20.91 -8.25 28.52
CA SER A 372 -19.70 -7.86 29.25
C SER A 372 -19.74 -8.44 30.66
N GLU A 373 -18.64 -9.06 31.12
CA GLU A 373 -18.53 -9.62 32.48
C GLU A 373 -19.71 -10.51 32.94
N SER A 374 -20.37 -11.19 31.98
CA SER A 374 -21.58 -12.04 32.16
C SER A 374 -22.92 -11.29 32.25
N GLU A 375 -22.93 -9.97 32.10
CA GLU A 375 -24.14 -9.15 31.94
C GLU A 375 -24.43 -8.90 30.46
N GLU A 376 -25.65 -9.19 30.03
CA GLU A 376 -26.11 -8.90 28.68
C GLU A 376 -26.50 -7.42 28.57
N LEU A 377 -25.74 -6.67 27.78
CA LEU A 377 -25.86 -5.23 27.61
C LEU A 377 -26.85 -4.84 26.52
N GLY A 378 -27.13 -5.74 25.57
CA GLY A 378 -27.99 -5.45 24.44
C GLY A 378 -27.91 -6.49 23.33
N GLU A 379 -28.49 -6.16 22.19
CA GLU A 379 -28.57 -6.99 21.01
C GLU A 379 -28.00 -6.26 19.78
N ALA A 380 -27.27 -6.98 18.94
CA ALA A 380 -26.81 -6.53 17.63
C ALA A 380 -27.40 -7.41 16.52
N VAL A 381 -28.10 -6.80 15.58
CA VAL A 381 -28.59 -7.45 14.36
C VAL A 381 -27.73 -7.04 13.18
N VAL A 382 -27.08 -8.00 12.52
CA VAL A 382 -26.20 -7.73 11.36
C VAL A 382 -27.03 -7.19 10.21
N PHE A 383 -26.81 -5.94 9.85
CA PHE A 383 -27.53 -5.23 8.79
C PHE A 383 -26.79 -5.30 7.45
N ARG A 384 -25.47 -5.11 7.45
CA ARG A 384 -24.63 -5.19 6.24
C ARG A 384 -23.30 -5.88 6.51
N THR A 385 -22.82 -6.59 5.50
CA THR A 385 -21.53 -7.31 5.52
C THR A 385 -20.67 -6.89 4.32
N ASP A 386 -20.54 -5.58 4.12
CA ASP A 386 -19.91 -4.97 2.94
C ASP A 386 -18.41 -5.27 2.86
N TYR A 387 -17.73 -5.31 4.01
CA TYR A 387 -16.32 -5.66 4.10
C TYR A 387 -16.11 -7.18 3.99
N ALA A 388 -14.92 -7.54 3.52
CA ALA A 388 -14.50 -8.93 3.46
C ALA A 388 -14.24 -9.46 4.87
N GLN A 389 -14.46 -10.76 5.05
CA GLN A 389 -14.11 -11.45 6.29
C GLN A 389 -12.85 -12.30 6.04
N GLN A 390 -11.91 -12.25 6.98
CA GLN A 390 -10.56 -12.81 6.78
C GLN A 390 -10.26 -13.85 7.85
N GLU A 391 -9.86 -15.04 7.44
CA GLU A 391 -9.37 -16.05 8.38
C GLU A 391 -7.97 -15.65 8.91
N GLU A 392 -7.88 -15.49 10.23
CA GLU A 392 -6.63 -15.22 10.94
C GLU A 392 -5.94 -16.53 11.35
N LYS A 393 -6.73 -17.51 11.76
CA LYS A 393 -6.23 -18.78 12.31
C LYS A 393 -7.24 -19.91 12.14
N GLN A 394 -6.72 -21.13 11.97
CA GLN A 394 -7.48 -22.38 12.02
C GLN A 394 -6.82 -23.36 12.99
N GLU A 395 -7.63 -24.02 13.81
CA GLU A 395 -7.23 -25.11 14.70
C GLU A 395 -8.01 -26.37 14.33
N VAL A 396 -7.29 -27.49 14.20
CA VAL A 396 -7.88 -28.80 13.91
C VAL A 396 -7.46 -29.75 15.02
N VAL A 397 -8.43 -30.20 15.81
CA VAL A 397 -8.22 -31.13 16.92
C VAL A 397 -8.92 -32.45 16.59
N SER A 398 -8.12 -33.50 16.39
CA SER A 398 -8.63 -34.85 16.15
C SER A 398 -8.63 -35.63 17.45
N GLY A 399 -9.81 -36.08 17.88
CA GLY A 399 -10.02 -36.95 19.04
C GLY A 399 -10.66 -38.28 18.65
N MET A 400 -10.93 -39.14 19.64
CA MET A 400 -11.60 -40.43 19.43
C MET A 400 -13.03 -40.28 18.86
N GLU A 401 -13.71 -39.18 19.21
CA GLU A 401 -15.08 -38.88 18.79
C GLU A 401 -15.17 -38.20 17.41
N GLY A 402 -14.01 -37.91 16.78
CA GLY A 402 -13.88 -37.27 15.48
C GLY A 402 -13.07 -35.98 15.53
N THR A 403 -13.23 -35.13 14.50
CA THR A 403 -12.40 -33.93 14.33
C THR A 403 -13.22 -32.66 14.56
N THR A 404 -12.80 -31.87 15.55
CA THR A 404 -13.27 -30.49 15.75
C THR A 404 -12.41 -29.53 14.95
N VAL A 405 -13.05 -28.61 14.23
CA VAL A 405 -12.36 -27.54 13.50
C VAL A 405 -12.84 -26.20 14.01
N THR A 406 -11.91 -25.34 14.43
CA THR A 406 -12.18 -23.97 14.87
C THR A 406 -11.51 -22.99 13.93
N LYS A 407 -12.26 -22.02 13.42
CA LYS A 407 -11.75 -20.89 12.64
C LYS A 407 -11.94 -19.59 13.41
N TYR A 408 -10.90 -18.77 13.39
CA TYR A 408 -10.90 -17.41 13.90
C TYR A 408 -10.91 -16.48 12.68
N ILE A 409 -12.04 -15.80 12.49
CA ILE A 409 -12.30 -14.99 11.30
C ILE A 409 -12.48 -13.55 11.75
N TYR A 410 -11.60 -12.65 11.32
CA TYR A 410 -11.81 -11.22 11.50
C TYR A 410 -13.04 -10.78 10.72
N VAL A 411 -13.93 -10.08 11.41
CA VAL A 411 -15.18 -9.57 10.88
C VAL A 411 -15.29 -8.07 11.10
N ASP A 412 -15.89 -7.41 10.12
CA ASP A 412 -16.18 -5.99 10.16
C ASP A 412 -17.52 -5.76 9.46
N VAL A 413 -18.55 -5.51 10.27
CA VAL A 413 -19.95 -5.50 9.82
C VAL A 413 -20.66 -4.25 10.32
N THR A 414 -21.71 -3.85 9.62
CA THR A 414 -22.65 -2.86 10.15
C THR A 414 -23.79 -3.60 10.83
N CYS A 415 -24.05 -3.29 12.10
CA CYS A 415 -25.16 -3.84 12.87
C CYS A 415 -26.14 -2.74 13.25
N HIS A 416 -27.42 -3.09 13.39
CA HIS A 416 -28.38 -2.37 14.20
C HIS A 416 -28.23 -2.85 15.64
N VAL A 417 -27.88 -1.96 16.55
CA VAL A 417 -27.63 -2.28 17.95
C VAL A 417 -28.68 -1.62 18.83
N THR A 418 -29.25 -2.41 19.73
CA THR A 418 -30.20 -1.99 20.75
C THR A 418 -29.60 -2.30 22.11
N LEU A 419 -29.40 -1.29 22.95
CA LEU A 419 -28.88 -1.47 24.31
C LEU A 419 -30.03 -1.58 25.31
N LYS A 420 -29.90 -2.41 26.34
CA LYS A 420 -30.92 -2.55 27.38
C LYS A 420 -31.13 -1.29 28.20
N SER A 421 -30.12 -0.43 28.31
CA SER A 421 -30.26 0.88 28.96
C SER A 421 -31.10 1.88 28.17
N GLN A 422 -31.34 1.61 26.88
CA GLN A 422 -32.01 2.48 25.92
C GLN A 422 -32.85 1.63 24.95
N GLU A 423 -33.79 0.83 25.48
CA GLU A 423 -34.53 -0.18 24.69
C GLU A 423 -35.25 0.38 23.44
N ASP A 424 -35.56 1.68 23.40
CA ASP A 424 -36.23 2.34 22.28
C ASP A 424 -35.28 2.90 21.21
N ILE A 425 -33.96 2.87 21.40
CA ILE A 425 -32.99 3.45 20.48
C ILE A 425 -32.25 2.36 19.73
N VAL A 426 -32.46 2.32 18.41
CA VAL A 426 -31.73 1.45 17.49
C VAL A 426 -30.68 2.27 16.76
N GLU A 427 -29.40 1.98 17.00
CA GLU A 427 -28.29 2.66 16.34
C GLU A 427 -27.64 1.76 15.27
N ALA A 428 -27.44 2.31 14.07
CA ALA A 428 -26.62 1.65 13.06
C ALA A 428 -25.14 1.94 13.32
N MET A 429 -24.37 0.92 13.67
CA MET A 429 -22.95 1.07 14.01
C MET A 429 -22.08 -0.01 13.40
N ARG A 430 -20.79 0.32 13.21
CA ARG A 430 -19.77 -0.62 12.76
C ARG A 430 -19.31 -1.45 13.97
N VAL A 431 -19.34 -2.75 13.81
CA VAL A 431 -18.93 -3.76 14.80
C VAL A 431 -17.81 -4.58 14.18
N SER A 432 -16.61 -4.51 14.77
CA SER A 432 -15.44 -5.27 14.35
C SER A 432 -15.00 -6.22 15.44
N GLY A 433 -14.47 -7.40 15.09
CA GLY A 433 -13.94 -8.35 16.07
C GLY A 433 -13.49 -9.67 15.42
N THR A 434 -13.18 -10.67 16.24
CA THR A 434 -12.78 -12.00 15.78
C THR A 434 -13.91 -12.99 16.03
N ALA A 435 -14.58 -13.43 14.97
CA ALA A 435 -15.60 -14.46 15.02
C ALA A 435 -14.97 -15.86 15.18
N VAL A 436 -15.38 -16.57 16.22
CA VAL A 436 -14.96 -17.96 16.50
C VAL A 436 -16.04 -18.89 15.96
N VAL A 437 -15.73 -19.58 14.86
CA VAL A 437 -16.66 -20.51 14.19
C VAL A 437 -16.16 -21.94 14.38
N VAL A 438 -17.02 -22.81 14.92
CA VAL A 438 -16.64 -24.18 15.31
C VAL A 438 -17.51 -25.20 14.57
N ARG A 439 -16.86 -26.21 13.99
CA ARG A 439 -17.49 -27.43 13.52
C ARG A 439 -17.11 -28.58 14.44
N GLU A 440 -18.07 -29.02 15.25
CA GLU A 440 -17.91 -30.16 16.15
C GLU A 440 -17.93 -31.50 15.38
N PRO A 441 -17.44 -32.59 15.98
CA PRO A 441 -17.46 -33.91 15.37
C PRO A 441 -18.88 -34.34 15.00
N GLY A 442 -19.04 -34.93 13.82
CA GLY A 442 -20.34 -35.39 13.31
C GLY A 442 -21.30 -34.28 12.87
N GLN A 443 -21.00 -33.00 13.11
CA GLN A 443 -21.86 -31.91 12.68
C GLN A 443 -21.63 -31.56 11.20
N PRO A 444 -22.69 -31.48 10.37
CA PRO A 444 -22.54 -31.19 8.95
C PRO A 444 -22.22 -29.73 8.66
N LYS A 445 -22.50 -28.83 9.60
CA LYS A 445 -22.31 -27.38 9.47
C LYS A 445 -21.65 -26.79 10.72
N ALA A 446 -20.68 -25.91 10.50
CA ALA A 446 -20.03 -25.11 11.52
C ALA A 446 -20.97 -24.03 12.04
N ARG A 447 -20.84 -23.66 13.31
CA ARG A 447 -21.67 -22.64 13.95
C ARG A 447 -20.78 -21.55 14.53
N LEU A 448 -21.24 -20.31 14.43
CA LEU A 448 -20.67 -19.23 15.22
C LEU A 448 -20.82 -19.60 16.71
N ARG A 449 -19.74 -19.51 17.47
CA ARG A 449 -19.76 -19.68 18.93
C ARG A 449 -19.84 -18.34 19.62
N ARG A 450 -19.02 -17.38 19.18
CA ARG A 450 -18.93 -16.03 19.72
C ARG A 450 -18.12 -15.12 18.79
N VAL A 451 -18.17 -13.82 19.05
CA VAL A 451 -17.28 -12.79 18.48
C VAL A 451 -16.53 -12.15 19.63
N GLU A 452 -15.20 -12.23 19.61
CA GLU A 452 -14.31 -11.68 20.62
C GLU A 452 -13.70 -10.34 20.16
N ASN A 453 -13.11 -9.59 21.08
CA ASN A 453 -12.41 -8.33 20.80
C ASN A 453 -13.30 -7.33 20.05
N VAL A 454 -14.56 -7.23 20.50
CA VAL A 454 -15.56 -6.42 19.81
C VAL A 454 -15.27 -4.93 19.99
N GLY A 455 -15.06 -4.22 18.88
CA GLY A 455 -14.96 -2.77 18.82
C GLY A 455 -16.21 -2.13 18.20
N LEU A 456 -16.72 -1.06 18.81
CA LEU A 456 -17.89 -0.31 18.35
C LEU A 456 -17.49 1.10 17.88
N ALA A 457 -17.87 1.54 16.68
CA ALA A 457 -17.36 2.83 16.16
C ALA A 457 -17.97 4.13 16.79
N SER A 458 -18.78 4.06 17.86
CA SER A 458 -19.52 5.22 18.40
C SER A 458 -19.00 5.75 19.75
N GLN A 459 -19.62 6.82 20.27
CA GLN A 459 -19.35 7.36 21.62
C GLN A 459 -19.52 6.32 22.74
N LEU A 460 -20.25 5.23 22.48
CA LEU A 460 -20.33 4.07 23.39
C LEU A 460 -18.97 3.41 23.61
N ASN A 461 -18.10 3.39 22.60
CA ASN A 461 -16.74 2.86 22.79
C ASN A 461 -15.96 3.67 23.84
N LEU A 462 -16.21 4.98 24.00
CA LEU A 462 -15.57 5.78 25.06
C LEU A 462 -16.08 5.38 26.45
N LEU A 463 -17.34 4.97 26.58
CA LEU A 463 -17.90 4.49 27.85
C LEU A 463 -17.25 3.15 28.27
N PHE A 464 -17.07 2.21 27.33
CA PHE A 464 -16.53 0.88 27.61
C PHE A 464 -14.98 0.84 27.65
N VAL A 465 -14.30 1.65 26.85
CA VAL A 465 -12.82 1.76 26.88
C VAL A 465 -12.35 2.37 28.20
N ASN A 466 -13.09 3.33 28.77
CA ASN A 466 -12.77 3.90 30.07
C ASN A 466 -12.95 2.91 31.24
N GLN A 467 -13.72 1.84 31.05
CA GLN A 467 -14.00 0.82 32.08
C GLN A 467 -13.16 -0.46 31.93
N GLN A 468 -12.29 -0.57 30.92
CA GLN A 468 -11.52 -1.79 30.59
C GLN A 468 -12.39 -3.05 30.38
N THR A 469 -13.68 -2.87 30.07
CA THR A 469 -14.63 -3.97 29.91
C THR A 469 -14.42 -4.69 28.58
N VAL A 470 -14.19 -6.00 28.62
CA VAL A 470 -14.10 -6.85 27.42
C VAL A 470 -15.51 -7.14 26.93
N LEU A 471 -15.77 -6.83 25.66
CA LEU A 471 -17.04 -7.12 24.99
C LEU A 471 -16.92 -8.43 24.20
N VAL A 472 -17.89 -9.32 24.42
CA VAL A 472 -18.05 -10.58 23.67
C VAL A 472 -19.48 -10.66 23.17
N SER A 473 -19.66 -10.97 21.89
CA SER A 473 -20.99 -11.17 21.32
C SER A 473 -21.28 -12.65 21.09
N TYR A 474 -22.47 -13.13 21.46
CA TYR A 474 -22.90 -14.52 21.28
C TYR A 474 -24.08 -14.59 20.30
N PRO A 475 -24.15 -15.58 19.39
CA PRO A 475 -25.33 -15.76 18.55
C PRO A 475 -26.57 -16.10 19.36
N LEU A 476 -27.70 -15.48 19.01
CA LEU A 476 -29.03 -15.71 19.57
C LEU A 476 -29.78 -16.82 18.83
#